data_AF-A0A699SMR2-F1
#
_entry.id   AF-A0A699SMR2-F1
#
_cell.length_a   1.000
_cell.length_b   1.000
_cell.length_c   1.000
_cell.angle_alpha   90.00
_cell.angle_beta   90.00
_cell.angle_gamma   90.00
#
_symmetry.space_group_name_H-M   'P 1'
#
loop_
_entity.id
_entity.type
_entity.pdbx_description
1 polymer ?
#
loop_
_entity_poly.entity_id
_entity_poly.type
_entity_poly.pdbx_seq_one_letter_code
_entity_poly.pdbx_strand_id
1 'polypeptide(L)' 'DSNIGTLVHVLKCFHQASGLKINMSKSKIIGIHVNNEKVNDAAATLGCLTLKTLFVYLGTKVGDNMSRVEA' A
#
# COMPACT_ATOMS: atom_id res chain seq x y z
N ASP A 1 10.40 2.77 -10.84
CA ASP A 1 9.71 1.67 -11.54
C ASP A 1 10.30 0.27 -11.32
N SER A 2 11.63 0.09 -11.25
CA SER A 2 12.24 -1.24 -11.04
C SER A 2 11.69 -2.03 -9.83
N ASN A 3 11.59 -1.40 -8.65
CA ASN A 3 11.19 -2.10 -7.42
C ASN A 3 9.74 -2.61 -7.44
N ILE A 4 8.81 -1.85 -8.04
CA ILE A 4 7.41 -2.28 -8.16
C ILE A 4 7.31 -3.47 -9.12
N GLY A 5 8.04 -3.43 -10.24
CA GLY A 5 8.15 -4.55 -11.15
C GLY A 5 8.74 -5.80 -10.47
N THR A 6 9.78 -5.65 -9.65
CA THR A 6 10.32 -6.76 -8.85
C THR A 6 9.26 -7.33 -7.90
N LEU A 7 8.48 -6.48 -7.22
CA LEU A 7 7.43 -6.94 -6.33
C LEU A 7 6.35 -7.75 -7.08
N VAL A 8 5.91 -7.29 -8.26
CA VAL A 8 4.98 -8.04 -9.12
C VAL A 8 5.52 -9.44 -9.41
N HIS A 9 6.81 -9.56 -9.78
CA HIS A 9 7.43 -10.86 -10.03
C HIS A 9 7.48 -11.73 -8.77
N VAL A 10 7.87 -11.18 -7.62
CA VAL A 10 7.92 -11.91 -6.35
C VAL A 10 6.54 -12.45 -5.97
N LEU A 11 5.47 -11.66 -6.11
CA LEU A 11 4.11 -12.10 -5.78
C LEU A 11 3.60 -13.17 -6.76
N LYS A 12 4.02 -13.11 -8.02
CA LYS A 12 3.75 -14.17 -9.00
C LYS A 12 4.47 -15.48 -8.64
N CYS A 13 5.75 -15.40 -8.29
CA CYS A 13 6.53 -16.55 -7.84
C CYS A 13 5.95 -17.13 -6.54
N PHE A 14 5.53 -16.30 -5.59
CA PHE A 14 4.84 -16.73 -4.37
C PHE A 14 3.59 -17.55 -4.70
N HIS A 15 2.75 -17.08 -5.62
CA HIS A 15 1.56 -17.83 -6.04
C HIS A 15 1.92 -19.18 -6.66
N GLN A 16 2.96 -19.23 -7.51
CA GLN A 16 3.41 -20.47 -8.15
C GLN A 16 3.99 -21.46 -7.14
N ALA A 17 4.76 -20.99 -6.15
CA ALA A 17 5.42 -21.85 -5.16
C ALA A 17 4.46 -22.32 -4.05
N SER A 18 3.54 -21.46 -3.61
CA SER A 18 2.65 -21.76 -2.48
C SER A 18 1.27 -22.24 -2.89
N GLY A 19 0.85 -22.02 -4.13
CA GLY A 19 -0.54 -22.18 -4.58
C GLY A 19 -1.50 -21.10 -4.07
N LEU A 20 -1.05 -20.19 -3.18
CA LEU A 20 -1.87 -19.15 -2.59
C LEU A 20 -1.89 -17.91 -3.48
N LYS A 21 -3.06 -17.56 -4.00
CA LYS A 21 -3.25 -16.36 -4.83
C LYS A 21 -3.62 -15.17 -3.96
N ILE A 22 -2.80 -14.13 -3.99
CA ILE A 22 -3.10 -12.86 -3.32
C ILE A 22 -4.27 -12.18 -4.03
N ASN A 23 -5.26 -11.74 -3.24
CA ASN A 23 -6.44 -11.06 -3.76
C ASN A 23 -6.16 -9.55 -3.90
N MET A 24 -5.64 -9.15 -5.06
CA MET A 24 -5.25 -7.76 -5.30
C MET A 24 -6.41 -6.76 -5.20
N SER A 25 -7.65 -7.16 -5.49
CA SER A 25 -8.82 -6.27 -5.36
C SER A 25 -9.17 -5.93 -3.91
N LYS A 26 -8.67 -6.71 -2.94
CA LYS A 26 -8.77 -6.43 -1.50
C LYS A 26 -7.49 -5.84 -0.92
N SER A 27 -6.37 -5.98 -1.60
CA SER A 27 -5.07 -5.44 -1.17
C SER A 27 -5.00 -3.93 -1.39
N LYS A 28 -4.27 -3.24 -0.49
CA LYS A 28 -4.05 -1.79 -0.57
C LYS A 28 -2.58 -1.45 -0.33
N ILE A 29 -2.09 -0.41 -1.00
CA ILE A 29 -0.77 0.18 -0.73
C ILE A 29 -0.89 1.62 -0.24
N ILE A 30 0.09 2.07 0.54
CA ILE A 30 0.18 3.43 1.08
C ILE A 30 1.55 4.00 0.77
N GLY A 31 1.59 5.26 0.32
CA GLY A 31 2.84 6.00 0.17
C GLY A 31 3.14 6.80 1.42
N ILE A 32 4.30 6.56 2.04
CA ILE A 32 4.79 7.37 3.16
C ILE A 32 5.78 8.38 2.60
N HIS A 33 5.49 9.68 2.72
CA HIS A 33 6.31 10.75 2.14
C HIS A 33 6.51 10.61 0.60
N VAL A 34 5.51 10.07 -0.09
CA VAL A 34 5.51 9.90 -1.55
C VAL A 34 4.30 10.64 -2.12
N ASN A 35 4.49 11.31 -3.27
CA ASN A 35 3.39 11.97 -3.97
C ASN A 35 2.32 10.93 -4.36
N ASN A 36 1.05 11.26 -4.11
CA ASN A 36 -0.10 10.42 -4.35
C ASN A 36 -0.21 9.91 -5.80
N GLU A 37 0.26 10.69 -6.78
CA GLU A 37 0.33 10.27 -8.19
C GLU A 37 1.21 9.03 -8.35
N LYS A 38 2.42 9.05 -7.80
CA LYS A 38 3.34 7.90 -7.83
C LYS A 38 2.77 6.68 -7.10
N VAL A 39 1.99 6.90 -6.04
CA VAL A 39 1.32 5.81 -5.30
C VAL A 39 0.22 5.19 -6.17
N ASN A 40 -0.55 6.02 -6.87
CA ASN A 40 -1.59 5.54 -7.79
C ASN A 40 -0.99 4.76 -8.96
N ASP A 41 0.10 5.22 -9.55
CA ASP A 41 0.79 4.52 -10.63
C ASP A 41 1.32 3.15 -10.17
N ALA A 42 1.90 3.10 -8.96
CA ALA A 42 2.36 1.86 -8.35
C ALA A 42 1.20 0.89 -8.07
N ALA A 43 0.05 1.40 -7.59
CA ALA A 43 -1.13 0.59 -7.32
C ALA A 43 -1.74 0.03 -8.61
N ALA A 44 -1.81 0.85 -9.68
CA ALA A 44 -2.23 0.41 -11.01
C ALA A 44 -1.32 -0.69 -11.54
N THR A 45 0.00 -0.53 -11.40
CA THR A 45 0.99 -1.53 -11.81
C THR A 45 0.86 -2.84 -11.02
N LEU A 46 0.58 -2.78 -9.73
CA LEU A 46 0.35 -3.96 -8.88
C LEU A 46 -1.05 -4.58 -9.06
N GLY A 47 -1.99 -3.84 -9.65
CA GLY A 47 -3.40 -4.21 -9.76
C GLY A 47 -4.16 -4.14 -8.43
N CYS A 48 -3.71 -3.30 -7.50
CA CYS A 48 -4.30 -3.15 -6.16
C CYS A 48 -4.86 -1.73 -5.94
N LEU A 49 -5.46 -1.50 -4.77
CA LEU A 49 -6.05 -0.21 -4.40
C LEU A 49 -5.04 0.69 -3.67
N THR A 50 -5.26 2.01 -3.66
CA THR A 50 -4.52 2.92 -2.78
C THR A 50 -5.26 3.13 -1.45
N LEU A 51 -4.52 3.12 -0.36
CA LEU A 51 -4.99 3.52 0.97
C LEU A 51 -4.55 4.96 1.23
N LYS A 52 -5.50 5.82 1.62
CA LYS A 52 -5.19 7.16 2.08
C LYS A 52 -4.48 7.09 3.43
N THR A 53 -3.58 8.05 3.67
CA THR A 53 -2.78 8.14 4.91
C THR A 53 -3.60 8.20 6.18
N LEU A 54 -4.87 8.57 6.09
CA LEU A 54 -5.86 8.54 7.15
C LEU A 54 -6.26 7.10 7.48
N PHE A 55 -5.54 6.44 8.38
CA PHE A 55 -5.94 5.14 8.93
C PHE A 55 -5.87 5.13 10.45
N VAL A 56 -6.71 4.30 11.07
CA VAL A 56 -6.72 4.14 12.53
C VAL A 56 -5.69 3.08 12.91
N TYR A 57 -4.74 3.45 13.77
CA TYR A 57 -3.77 2.55 14.37
C TYR A 57 -3.89 2.65 15.90
N LEU A 58 -4.19 1.52 16.56
CA LEU A 58 -4.39 1.45 18.02
C LEU A 58 -5.44 2.44 18.57
N GLY A 59 -6.46 2.76 17.78
CA GLY A 59 -7.50 3.72 18.16
C GLY A 59 -7.20 5.18 17.81
N THR A 60 -5.98 5.47 17.33
CA THR A 60 -5.56 6.83 16.96
C THR A 60 -5.56 6.99 15.44
N LYS A 61 -6.05 8.13 14.93
CA LYS A 61 -5.93 8.43 13.50
C LYS A 61 -4.49 8.85 13.17
N VAL A 62 -3.82 8.04 12.38
CA VAL A 62 -2.52 8.33 11.80
C VAL A 62 -2.74 9.02 10.46
N GLY A 63 -1.90 10.02 10.14
CA GLY A 63 -1.95 10.74 8.86
C GLY A 63 -3.10 11.73 8.71
N ASP A 64 -3.87 11.99 9.78
CA ASP A 64 -4.80 13.12 9.93
C ASP A 64 -4.08 14.33 10.55
N ASN A 65 -4.80 15.39 10.94
CA ASN A 65 -4.24 16.53 11.66
C ASN A 65 -3.67 16.10 13.04
N MET A 66 -2.44 15.57 13.05
CA MET A 66 -1.66 15.23 14.24
C MET A 66 -1.11 16.52 14.88
N SER A 67 -2.01 17.35 15.40
CA SER A 67 -1.63 18.44 16.29
C SER A 67 -1.34 17.85 17.67
N ARG A 68 -0.22 18.25 18.28
CA ARG A 68 0.08 17.89 19.66
C ARG A 68 -0.94 18.60 20.55
N VAL A 69 -1.81 17.83 21.21
CA VAL A 69 -2.62 18.37 22.30
C VAL A 69 -1.68 18.46 23.50
N GLU A 70 -1.29 19.67 23.88
CA GLU A 70 -0.56 19.90 25.13
C GLU A 70 -1.53 19.74 26.30
N ALA A 71 -1.06 19.07 27.35
CA ALA A 71 -1.81 18.83 28.58
C ALA A 71 -1.65 20.01 29.56
#